data_AF-A0A7S8E582-F1
#
_entry.id   AF-A0A7S8E582-F1
#
_cell.length_a   1.000
_cell.length_b   1.000
_cell.length_c   1.000
_cell.angle_alpha   90.00
_cell.angle_beta   90.00
_cell.angle_gamma   90.00
#
_symmetry.space_group_name_H-M   'P 1'
#
loop_
_entity.id
_entity.type
_entity.pdbx_description
1 polymer ?
#
loop_
_entity_poly.entity_id
_entity_poly.type
_entity_poly.pdbx_seq_one_letter_code
_entity_poly.pdbx_strand_id
1 'polypeptide(L)'
;MASDDLIAAVFVLKYKERFHSGGKYMGRAAHKLGLGLLGEVAPELAQRLHDTNAMLPLTVSDLFQSDAQHHWLRMTGLNAEVVSAIETAANQPGLAVDDWTVAAAMTRMHDWSGVSSITDLLREGWQNQREIRLHFETATAIKSKGLYRPLPDPTLIFKSLFERWKALVAAELPYRPSTEAWDLFLLYGVSVRDYQTRLVQVPMKQAMIPAFCGDVSYGVEPPTRALKRLAEQDALAAEVVAHYDDLCCLLNLLTDFGFYSGVGIKTAQGMGMMRRYHETT
;
A
#
# COMPACT_ATOMS: atom_id res chain seq x y z
N MET A 1 18.67 -13.67 -11.45
CA MET A 1 17.99 -12.37 -11.61
C MET A 1 17.03 -12.25 -10.45
N ALA A 2 17.11 -11.19 -9.65
CA ALA A 2 16.08 -10.95 -8.64
C ALA A 2 14.75 -10.80 -9.38
N SER A 3 13.73 -11.56 -8.97
CA SER A 3 12.39 -11.42 -9.56
C SER A 3 11.85 -10.02 -9.26
N ASP A 4 11.34 -9.38 -10.31
CA ASP A 4 10.64 -8.08 -10.27
C ASP A 4 9.14 -8.28 -9.98
N ASP A 5 8.74 -9.45 -9.49
CA ASP A 5 7.34 -9.77 -9.28
C ASP A 5 6.81 -9.16 -7.98
N LEU A 6 5.51 -8.93 -7.99
CA LEU A 6 4.71 -8.48 -6.87
C LEU A 6 3.55 -9.43 -6.70
N ILE A 7 3.27 -9.81 -5.46
CA ILE A 7 2.12 -10.65 -5.12
C ILE A 7 1.26 -9.98 -4.07
N ALA A 8 -0.04 -10.16 -4.22
CA ALA A 8 -1.05 -9.95 -3.20
C ALA A 8 -1.86 -11.24 -3.09
N ALA A 9 -1.69 -11.97 -1.99
CA ALA A 9 -2.37 -13.22 -1.72
C ALA A 9 -3.35 -13.05 -0.56
N VAL A 10 -4.56 -13.58 -0.72
CA VAL A 10 -5.61 -13.60 0.29
C VAL A 10 -5.68 -14.99 0.88
N PHE A 11 -5.37 -15.12 2.17
CA PHE A 11 -5.43 -16.37 2.91
C PHE A 11 -6.76 -16.44 3.65
N VAL A 12 -7.57 -17.45 3.33
CA VAL A 12 -8.77 -17.80 4.09
C VAL A 12 -8.36 -18.74 5.21
N LEU A 13 -8.68 -18.34 6.43
CA LEU A 13 -8.19 -18.93 7.66
C LEU A 13 -9.35 -19.41 8.50
N LYS A 14 -9.20 -20.59 9.10
CA LYS A 14 -10.11 -21.13 10.08
C LYS A 14 -9.45 -21.08 11.46
N TYR A 15 -10.15 -20.55 12.45
CA TYR A 15 -9.72 -20.67 13.84
C TYR A 15 -10.23 -21.99 14.42
N LYS A 16 -9.44 -22.61 15.29
CA LYS A 16 -9.80 -23.87 15.96
C LYS A 16 -11.14 -23.80 16.69
N GLU A 17 -11.46 -22.64 17.26
CA GLU A 17 -12.73 -22.37 17.94
C GLU A 17 -13.56 -21.33 17.19
N ARG A 18 -14.82 -21.13 17.59
CA ARG A 18 -15.61 -20.00 17.07
C ARG A 18 -15.01 -18.70 17.60
N PHE A 19 -14.53 -17.87 16.68
CA PHE A 19 -13.91 -16.61 17.00
C PHE A 19 -14.65 -15.46 16.31
N HIS A 20 -14.86 -14.38 17.05
CA HIS A 20 -15.39 -13.12 16.53
C HIS A 20 -14.50 -12.01 17.09
N SER A 21 -13.90 -11.22 16.20
CA SER A 21 -13.12 -10.05 16.63
C SER A 21 -14.01 -8.98 17.26
N GLY A 22 -15.31 -9.00 16.96
CA GLY A 22 -16.28 -7.98 17.41
C GLY A 22 -15.96 -6.60 16.84
N GLY A 23 -15.36 -6.54 15.64
CA GLY A 23 -14.90 -5.31 15.02
C GLY A 23 -13.66 -4.71 15.68
N LYS A 24 -13.00 -5.43 16.59
CA LYS A 24 -11.72 -4.99 17.17
C LYS A 24 -10.62 -5.12 16.13
N TYR A 25 -9.77 -4.11 16.08
CA TYR A 25 -8.55 -4.13 15.28
C TYR A 25 -7.59 -5.23 15.74
N MET A 26 -7.15 -6.07 14.81
CA MET A 26 -6.32 -7.26 15.06
C MET A 26 -4.94 -7.19 14.39
N GLY A 27 -4.50 -6.02 13.95
CA GLY A 27 -3.29 -5.87 13.14
C GLY A 27 -2.01 -6.49 13.72
N ARG A 28 -1.83 -6.53 15.05
CA ARG A 28 -0.68 -7.23 15.67
C ARG A 28 -0.80 -8.76 15.59
N ALA A 29 -2.02 -9.28 15.76
CA ALA A 29 -2.28 -10.71 15.60
C ALA A 29 -2.15 -11.12 14.12
N ALA A 30 -2.70 -10.31 13.21
CA ALA A 30 -2.53 -10.51 11.77
C ALA A 30 -1.06 -10.51 11.35
N HIS A 31 -0.25 -9.55 11.83
CA HIS A 31 1.19 -9.53 11.59
C HIS A 31 1.90 -10.79 12.12
N LYS A 32 1.61 -11.20 13.36
CA LYS A 32 2.17 -12.43 13.94
C LYS A 32 1.80 -13.65 13.08
N LEU A 33 0.54 -13.76 12.68
CA LEU A 33 0.05 -14.85 11.85
C LEU A 33 0.71 -14.85 10.47
N GLY A 34 0.80 -13.69 9.81
CA GLY A 34 1.47 -13.55 8.51
C GLY A 34 2.93 -13.96 8.56
N LEU A 35 3.69 -13.50 9.57
CA LEU A 35 5.09 -13.95 9.75
C LEU A 35 5.19 -15.42 10.13
N GLY A 36 4.26 -15.95 10.92
CA GLY A 36 4.22 -17.38 11.26
C GLY A 36 3.99 -18.25 10.03
N LEU A 37 3.08 -17.85 9.13
CA LEU A 37 2.82 -18.56 7.88
C LEU A 37 4.08 -18.58 6.99
N LEU A 38 4.79 -17.45 6.90
CA LEU A 38 6.09 -17.43 6.22
C LEU A 38 7.14 -18.27 6.97
N GLY A 39 7.09 -18.33 8.29
CA GLY A 39 8.01 -19.09 9.12
C GLY A 39 7.96 -20.60 8.88
N GLU A 40 6.77 -21.14 8.61
CA GLU A 40 6.60 -22.57 8.30
C GLU A 40 7.26 -22.98 6.97
N VAL A 41 7.36 -22.05 6.00
CA VAL A 41 7.91 -22.34 4.65
C VAL A 41 9.29 -21.74 4.42
N ALA A 42 9.65 -20.69 5.16
CA ALA A 42 10.88 -19.91 5.02
C ALA A 42 11.30 -19.29 6.36
N PRO A 43 11.73 -20.09 7.36
CA PRO A 43 11.95 -19.65 8.74
C PRO A 43 13.00 -18.55 8.87
N GLU A 44 14.12 -18.65 8.14
CA GLU A 44 15.18 -17.64 8.17
C GLU A 44 14.70 -16.28 7.62
N LEU A 45 13.88 -16.30 6.57
CA LEU A 45 13.30 -15.08 6.00
C LEU A 45 12.33 -14.44 7.00
N ALA A 46 11.43 -15.23 7.61
CA ALA A 46 10.50 -14.74 8.61
C ALA A 46 11.21 -14.08 9.79
N GLN A 47 12.32 -14.67 10.26
CA GLN A 47 13.15 -14.08 11.32
C GLN A 47 13.79 -12.75 10.88
N ARG A 48 14.35 -12.68 9.66
CA ARG A 48 14.90 -11.42 9.12
C ARG A 48 13.85 -10.31 9.02
N LEU A 49 12.63 -10.66 8.57
CA LEU A 49 11.51 -9.72 8.49
C LEU A 49 11.01 -9.30 9.87
N HIS A 50 11.09 -10.17 10.88
CA HIS A 50 10.74 -9.82 12.24
C HIS A 50 11.72 -8.81 12.86
N ASP A 51 13.03 -8.99 12.63
CA ASP A 51 14.08 -8.24 13.32
C ASP A 51 14.46 -6.93 12.64
N THR A 52 14.03 -6.72 11.38
CA THR A 52 14.40 -5.53 10.63
C THR A 52 13.70 -4.27 11.14
N ASN A 53 14.46 -3.18 11.19
CA ASN A 53 13.93 -1.82 11.41
C ASN A 53 13.77 -1.06 10.08
N ALA A 54 14.19 -1.65 8.96
CA ALA A 54 14.02 -1.06 7.64
C ALA A 54 12.56 -1.20 7.15
N MET A 55 12.26 -0.59 6.01
CA MET A 55 10.96 -0.76 5.39
C MET A 55 10.75 -2.22 4.97
N LEU A 56 9.66 -2.83 5.45
CA LEU A 56 9.36 -4.22 5.15
C LEU A 56 8.92 -4.38 3.68
N PRO A 57 9.50 -5.35 2.94
CA PRO A 57 9.00 -5.81 1.64
C PRO A 57 7.78 -6.75 1.81
N LEU A 58 7.05 -6.59 2.90
CA LEU A 58 5.85 -7.35 3.28
C LEU A 58 4.79 -6.35 3.78
N THR A 59 3.56 -6.48 3.29
CA THR A 59 2.39 -5.90 3.97
C THR A 59 1.47 -7.02 4.43
N VAL A 60 0.73 -6.75 5.51
CA VAL A 60 -0.27 -7.66 6.05
C VAL A 60 -1.49 -6.82 6.40
N SER A 61 -2.66 -7.19 5.90
CA SER A 61 -3.92 -6.51 6.24
C SER A 61 -4.33 -6.77 7.70
N ASP A 62 -5.43 -6.15 8.12
CA ASP A 62 -6.08 -6.61 9.35
C ASP A 62 -6.67 -8.02 9.13
N LEU A 63 -7.11 -8.65 10.22
CA LEU A 63 -7.80 -9.93 10.17
C LEU A 63 -9.30 -9.70 9.99
N PHE A 64 -9.78 -9.85 8.77
CA PHE A 64 -11.17 -9.63 8.42
C PHE A 64 -12.00 -10.87 8.69
N GLN A 65 -13.22 -10.68 9.15
CA GLN A 65 -14.13 -11.78 9.42
C GLN A 65 -15.07 -11.99 8.23
N SER A 66 -15.04 -13.17 7.61
CA SER A 66 -16.00 -13.55 6.57
C SER A 66 -17.30 -14.07 7.19
N ASP A 67 -17.17 -14.98 8.15
CA ASP A 67 -18.28 -15.60 8.86
C ASP A 67 -17.85 -16.03 10.28
N ALA A 68 -18.70 -16.79 10.98
CA ALA A 68 -18.42 -17.25 12.34
C ALA A 68 -17.25 -18.24 12.49
N GLN A 69 -16.74 -18.79 11.39
CA GLN A 69 -15.66 -19.79 11.33
C GLN A 69 -14.46 -19.33 10.49
N HIS A 70 -14.69 -18.50 9.46
CA HIS A 70 -13.67 -18.08 8.53
C HIS A 70 -13.31 -16.61 8.69
N HIS A 71 -12.01 -16.38 8.67
CA HIS A 71 -11.39 -15.08 8.56
C HIS A 71 -10.56 -15.03 7.30
N TRP A 72 -10.20 -13.84 6.86
CA TRP A 72 -9.19 -13.69 5.83
C TRP A 72 -8.21 -12.60 6.21
N LEU A 73 -6.97 -12.79 5.79
CA LEU A 73 -5.96 -11.75 5.76
C LEU A 73 -5.34 -11.72 4.38
N ARG A 74 -4.82 -10.56 4.01
CA ARG A 74 -4.07 -10.36 2.79
C ARG A 74 -2.61 -10.14 3.14
N MET A 75 -1.73 -10.84 2.44
CA MET A 75 -0.29 -10.62 2.48
C MET A 75 0.19 -10.14 1.12
N THR A 76 1.12 -9.17 1.10
CA THR A 76 1.77 -8.77 -0.14
C THR A 76 3.28 -8.92 -0.07
N GLY A 77 3.88 -9.41 -1.14
CA GLY A 77 5.32 -9.52 -1.30
C GLY A 77 5.81 -8.48 -2.30
N LEU A 78 6.84 -7.73 -1.91
CA LEU A 78 7.40 -6.61 -2.68
C LEU A 78 8.84 -6.86 -3.15
N ASN A 79 9.35 -8.07 -2.93
CA ASN A 79 10.61 -8.55 -3.49
C ASN A 79 10.56 -10.06 -3.74
N ALA A 80 11.51 -10.57 -4.50
CA ALA A 80 11.58 -11.98 -4.90
C ALA A 80 11.48 -12.98 -3.74
N GLU A 81 12.20 -12.74 -2.63
CA GLU A 81 12.23 -13.66 -1.48
C GLU A 81 10.85 -13.75 -0.81
N VAL A 82 10.20 -12.60 -0.56
CA VAL A 82 8.88 -12.57 0.08
C VAL A 82 7.80 -13.08 -0.88
N VAL A 83 7.89 -12.77 -2.17
CA VAL A 83 6.97 -13.29 -3.18
C VAL A 83 7.00 -14.82 -3.19
N SER A 84 8.19 -15.42 -3.30
CA SER A 84 8.35 -16.87 -3.34
C SER A 84 7.84 -17.56 -2.07
N ALA A 85 8.08 -16.94 -0.90
CA ALA A 85 7.58 -17.49 0.36
C ALA A 85 6.05 -17.41 0.47
N ILE A 86 5.43 -16.29 0.03
CA ILE A 86 3.96 -16.16 -0.01
C ILE A 86 3.34 -17.17 -0.98
N GLU A 87 3.92 -17.35 -2.17
CA GLU A 87 3.44 -18.34 -3.15
C GLU A 87 3.53 -19.76 -2.60
N THR A 88 4.62 -20.09 -1.92
CA THR A 88 4.81 -21.40 -1.30
C THR A 88 3.77 -21.65 -0.21
N ALA A 89 3.55 -20.67 0.68
CA ALA A 89 2.52 -20.76 1.72
C ALA A 89 1.10 -20.85 1.13
N ALA A 90 0.81 -20.10 0.06
CA ALA A 90 -0.49 -20.11 -0.61
C ALA A 90 -0.81 -21.46 -1.27
N ASN A 91 0.22 -22.20 -1.71
CA ASN A 91 0.07 -23.53 -2.32
C ASN A 91 0.06 -24.69 -1.30
N GLN A 92 -0.04 -24.40 0.01
CA GLN A 92 -0.11 -25.40 1.07
C GLN A 92 -1.42 -25.29 1.88
N PRO A 93 -2.56 -25.79 1.36
CA PRO A 93 -3.77 -25.93 2.16
C PRO A 93 -3.51 -26.78 3.41
N GLY A 94 -4.07 -26.36 4.55
CA GLY A 94 -3.85 -27.03 5.84
C GLY A 94 -2.62 -26.55 6.61
N LEU A 95 -1.83 -25.61 6.06
CA LEU A 95 -0.75 -24.95 6.80
C LEU A 95 -1.32 -24.34 8.09
N ALA A 96 -0.71 -24.67 9.23
CA ALA A 96 -1.23 -24.32 10.54
C ALA A 96 -0.20 -23.52 11.34
N VAL A 97 -0.66 -22.47 12.00
CA VAL A 97 0.15 -21.57 12.84
C VAL A 97 -0.67 -21.22 14.07
N ASP A 98 -0.14 -21.50 15.25
CA ASP A 98 -0.90 -21.45 16.51
C ASP A 98 -2.23 -22.22 16.38
N ASP A 99 -3.37 -21.57 16.63
CA ASP A 99 -4.73 -22.14 16.51
C ASP A 99 -5.40 -21.83 15.15
N TRP A 100 -4.64 -21.33 14.18
CA TRP A 100 -5.13 -20.99 12.83
C TRP A 100 -4.71 -22.05 11.82
N THR A 101 -5.59 -22.31 10.85
CA THR A 101 -5.30 -23.19 9.71
C THR A 101 -5.72 -22.50 8.42
N VAL A 102 -4.87 -22.57 7.39
CA VAL A 102 -5.17 -22.11 6.04
C VAL A 102 -6.19 -23.06 5.39
N ALA A 103 -7.41 -22.59 5.21
CA ALA A 103 -8.46 -23.32 4.51
C ALA A 103 -8.28 -23.23 2.99
N ALA A 104 -7.90 -22.05 2.50
CA ALA A 104 -7.58 -21.79 1.11
C ALA A 104 -6.70 -20.53 1.01
N ALA A 105 -6.00 -20.37 -0.11
CA ALA A 105 -5.37 -19.10 -0.46
C ALA A 105 -5.63 -18.75 -1.92
N MET A 106 -5.80 -17.46 -2.18
CA MET A 106 -6.13 -16.90 -3.48
C MET A 106 -5.06 -15.88 -3.87
N THR A 107 -4.23 -16.23 -4.85
CA THR A 107 -3.29 -15.28 -5.50
C THR A 107 -3.93 -14.60 -6.70
N ARG A 108 -5.03 -15.18 -7.19
CA ARG A 108 -5.95 -14.69 -8.21
C ARG A 108 -7.37 -15.04 -7.75
N MET A 109 -8.38 -14.34 -8.27
CA MET A 109 -9.81 -14.59 -7.97
C MET A 109 -10.34 -14.07 -6.63
N HIS A 110 -9.74 -13.01 -6.10
CA HIS A 110 -10.31 -12.15 -5.07
C HIS A 110 -10.03 -10.69 -5.40
N ASP A 111 -10.94 -9.78 -5.06
CA ASP A 111 -10.85 -8.32 -5.25
C ASP A 111 -9.57 -7.67 -4.71
N TRP A 112 -8.94 -8.35 -3.76
CA TRP A 112 -7.71 -7.94 -3.08
C TRP A 112 -6.53 -8.89 -3.33
N SER A 113 -6.66 -9.80 -4.28
CA SER A 113 -5.56 -10.65 -4.75
C SER A 113 -5.04 -10.16 -6.11
N GLY A 114 -3.78 -10.43 -6.42
CA GLY A 114 -3.21 -10.11 -7.71
C GLY A 114 -1.73 -10.44 -7.78
N VAL A 115 -1.26 -10.77 -8.99
CA VAL A 115 0.16 -10.97 -9.29
C VAL A 115 0.49 -10.07 -10.48
N SER A 116 1.56 -9.30 -10.36
CA SER A 116 2.08 -8.42 -11.40
C SER A 116 3.60 -8.38 -11.33
N SER A 117 4.25 -7.70 -12.26
CA SER A 117 5.68 -7.38 -12.19
C SER A 117 5.86 -5.86 -12.17
N ILE A 118 7.02 -5.39 -11.70
CA ILE A 118 7.38 -3.97 -11.78
C ILE A 118 7.36 -3.50 -13.25
N THR A 119 7.75 -4.36 -14.18
CA THR A 119 7.71 -4.06 -15.62
C THR A 119 6.27 -3.89 -16.12
N ASP A 120 5.34 -4.75 -15.69
CA ASP A 120 3.92 -4.62 -16.04
C ASP A 120 3.32 -3.36 -15.42
N LEU A 121 3.60 -3.09 -14.13
CA LEU A 121 3.16 -1.85 -13.47
C LEU A 121 3.67 -0.60 -14.18
N LEU A 122 4.93 -0.57 -14.62
CA LEU A 122 5.47 0.56 -15.37
C LEU A 122 4.74 0.73 -16.71
N ARG A 123 4.50 -0.36 -17.43
CA ARG A 123 3.82 -0.33 -18.73
C ARG A 123 2.37 0.14 -18.61
N GLU A 124 1.66 -0.36 -17.61
CA GLU A 124 0.23 -0.12 -17.41
C GLU A 124 -0.06 1.17 -16.67
N GLY A 125 0.77 1.52 -15.68
CA GLY A 125 0.55 2.64 -14.76
C GLY A 125 1.24 3.95 -15.16
N TRP A 126 2.23 3.94 -16.06
CA TRP A 126 2.87 5.17 -16.57
C TRP A 126 1.97 5.90 -17.59
N GLN A 127 0.80 6.33 -17.13
CA GLN A 127 -0.27 6.90 -17.93
C GLN A 127 -0.61 8.31 -17.47
N ASN A 128 -0.93 9.20 -18.40
CA ASN A 128 -1.24 10.59 -18.10
C ASN A 128 -2.72 10.80 -17.77
N GLN A 129 -3.26 10.04 -16.80
CA GLN A 129 -4.64 10.23 -16.36
C GLN A 129 -4.73 11.37 -15.33
N ARG A 130 -5.75 12.23 -15.48
CA ARG A 130 -5.93 13.43 -14.66
C ARG A 130 -6.93 13.26 -13.51
N GLU A 131 -7.53 12.09 -13.37
CA GLU A 131 -8.43 11.75 -12.29
C GLU A 131 -8.04 10.42 -11.66
N ILE A 132 -8.00 10.42 -10.32
CA ILE A 132 -7.53 9.29 -9.54
C ILE A 132 -8.48 9.08 -8.37
N ARG A 133 -9.12 7.92 -8.34
CA ARG A 133 -10.03 7.53 -7.26
C ARG A 133 -9.40 6.39 -6.46
N LEU A 134 -9.24 6.59 -5.17
CA LEU A 134 -8.63 5.64 -4.24
C LEU A 134 -9.64 5.20 -3.18
N HIS A 135 -9.62 3.91 -2.88
CA HIS A 135 -10.29 3.32 -1.73
C HIS A 135 -9.27 2.93 -0.67
N PHE A 136 -9.47 3.38 0.56
CA PHE A 136 -8.68 3.00 1.73
C PHE A 136 -9.49 2.03 2.61
N GLU A 137 -9.24 0.73 2.41
CA GLU A 137 -9.96 -0.37 3.07
C GLU A 137 -9.68 -0.40 4.57
N THR A 138 -8.40 -0.32 4.94
CA THR A 138 -7.99 -0.33 6.35
C THR A 138 -7.54 1.04 6.83
N ALA A 139 -7.50 1.18 8.16
CA ALA A 139 -7.15 2.41 8.84
C ALA A 139 -5.82 2.95 8.30
N THR A 140 -5.84 4.16 7.74
CA THR A 140 -4.69 4.79 7.11
C THR A 140 -4.29 6.04 7.88
N ALA A 141 -3.00 6.14 8.22
CA ALA A 141 -2.44 7.32 8.85
C ALA A 141 -1.03 7.56 8.31
N ILE A 142 -0.67 8.83 8.15
CA ILE A 142 0.67 9.24 7.77
C ILE A 142 1.30 9.96 8.94
N LYS A 143 2.56 9.63 9.27
CA LYS A 143 3.30 10.32 10.31
C LYS A 143 4.16 11.40 9.68
N SER A 144 3.91 12.66 10.03
CA SER A 144 4.68 13.80 9.52
C SER A 144 5.07 14.72 10.66
N LYS A 145 6.36 15.03 10.77
CA LYS A 145 6.95 15.87 11.82
C LYS A 145 6.52 15.44 13.24
N GLY A 146 6.53 14.12 13.48
CA GLY A 146 6.17 13.54 14.79
C GLY A 146 4.67 13.36 15.03
N LEU A 147 3.80 13.93 14.18
CA LEU A 147 2.35 13.91 14.36
C LEU A 147 1.67 12.92 13.41
N TYR A 148 0.62 12.26 13.89
CA TYR A 148 -0.28 11.48 13.05
C TYR A 148 -1.20 12.42 12.26
N ARG A 149 -1.32 12.18 10.96
CA ARG A 149 -2.16 12.92 10.03
C ARG A 149 -3.26 11.97 9.54
N PRO A 150 -4.46 12.01 10.14
CA PRO A 150 -5.56 11.09 9.86
C PRO A 150 -6.46 11.63 8.75
N LEU A 151 -5.87 12.24 7.71
CA LEU A 151 -6.61 12.83 6.60
C LEU A 151 -5.96 12.42 5.28
N PRO A 152 -6.76 12.29 4.21
CA PRO A 152 -6.28 11.96 2.89
C PRO A 152 -5.64 13.17 2.19
N ASP A 153 -4.59 13.70 2.79
CA ASP A 153 -3.82 14.80 2.21
C ASP A 153 -3.01 14.28 1.00
N PRO A 154 -3.19 14.86 -0.21
CA PRO A 154 -2.55 14.37 -1.42
C PRO A 154 -1.03 14.41 -1.30
N THR A 155 -0.47 15.51 -0.78
CA THR A 155 0.98 15.66 -0.65
C THR A 155 1.57 14.55 0.23
N LEU A 156 0.94 14.28 1.38
CA LEU A 156 1.41 13.23 2.28
C LEU A 156 1.26 11.83 1.68
N ILE A 157 0.12 11.53 1.05
CA ILE A 157 -0.16 10.20 0.46
C ILE A 157 0.84 9.89 -0.65
N PHE A 158 0.96 10.76 -1.64
CA PHE A 158 1.78 10.52 -2.81
C PHE A 158 3.27 10.61 -2.48
N LYS A 159 3.66 11.42 -1.50
CA LYS A 159 5.01 11.36 -0.91
C LYS A 159 5.26 10.00 -0.25
N SER A 160 4.32 9.51 0.56
CA SER A 160 4.47 8.20 1.21
C SER A 160 4.62 7.07 0.20
N LEU A 161 3.85 7.08 -0.89
CA LEU A 161 3.96 6.06 -1.95
C LEU A 161 5.31 6.16 -2.67
N PHE A 162 5.78 7.37 -2.99
CA PHE A 162 7.07 7.57 -3.63
C PHE A 162 8.24 7.12 -2.76
N GLU A 163 8.22 7.40 -1.46
CA GLU A 163 9.24 6.90 -0.52
C GLU A 163 9.24 5.36 -0.45
N ARG A 164 8.07 4.73 -0.50
CA ARG A 164 7.96 3.27 -0.53
C ARG A 164 8.53 2.69 -1.82
N TRP A 165 8.22 3.30 -2.96
CA TRP A 165 8.80 2.90 -4.26
C TRP A 165 10.33 2.97 -4.20
N LYS A 166 10.89 4.13 -3.80
CA LYS A 166 12.36 4.31 -3.71
C LYS A 166 13.05 3.31 -2.80
N ALA A 167 12.38 2.87 -1.73
CA ALA A 167 12.94 1.96 -0.74
C ALA A 167 12.85 0.48 -1.14
N LEU A 168 11.83 0.10 -1.91
CA LEU A 168 11.48 -1.31 -2.17
C LEU A 168 11.71 -1.73 -3.62
N VAL A 169 11.74 -0.80 -4.57
CA VAL A 169 11.83 -1.07 -6.00
C VAL A 169 13.18 -0.60 -6.54
N ALA A 170 13.93 -1.54 -7.13
CA ALA A 170 15.23 -1.26 -7.73
C ALA A 170 15.15 -0.77 -9.19
N ALA A 171 14.05 -1.05 -9.88
CA ALA A 171 13.86 -0.68 -11.27
C ALA A 171 13.91 0.84 -11.49
N GLU A 172 14.47 1.25 -12.62
CA GLU A 172 14.54 2.65 -13.02
C GLU A 172 13.17 3.17 -13.48
N LEU A 173 12.90 4.44 -13.17
CA LEU A 173 11.72 5.15 -13.64
C LEU A 173 12.04 5.87 -14.95
N PRO A 174 11.09 5.98 -15.91
CA PRO A 174 11.28 6.78 -17.12
C PRO A 174 11.67 8.23 -16.81
N TYR A 175 11.12 8.79 -15.73
CA TYR A 175 11.55 10.05 -15.14
C TYR A 175 11.50 9.93 -13.62
N ARG A 176 12.58 10.35 -12.95
CA ARG A 176 12.70 10.33 -11.50
C ARG A 176 12.95 11.75 -10.98
N PRO A 177 11.96 12.42 -10.39
CA PRO A 177 12.15 13.76 -9.85
C PRO A 177 12.98 13.74 -8.57
N SER A 178 13.54 14.90 -8.22
CA SER A 178 13.99 15.18 -6.86
C SER A 178 12.81 15.15 -5.87
N THR A 179 13.09 15.03 -4.57
CA THR A 179 12.02 15.04 -3.55
C THR A 179 11.34 16.41 -3.52
N GLU A 180 12.11 17.47 -3.75
CA GLU A 180 11.66 18.86 -3.78
C GLU A 180 10.77 19.13 -5.01
N ALA A 181 11.15 18.62 -6.19
CA ALA A 181 10.32 18.73 -7.40
C ALA A 181 9.00 17.95 -7.23
N TRP A 182 9.06 16.77 -6.62
CA TRP A 182 7.87 15.98 -6.30
C TRP A 182 6.93 16.70 -5.33
N ASP A 183 7.46 17.23 -4.22
CA ASP A 183 6.68 18.00 -3.25
C ASP A 183 6.03 19.24 -3.90
N LEU A 184 6.77 19.94 -4.76
CA LEU A 184 6.28 21.13 -5.47
C LEU A 184 5.16 20.77 -6.47
N PHE A 185 5.34 19.70 -7.24
CA PHE A 185 4.31 19.18 -8.13
C PHE A 185 3.03 18.82 -7.38
N LEU A 186 3.14 18.07 -6.28
CA LEU A 186 1.98 17.69 -5.47
C LEU A 186 1.26 18.91 -4.90
N LEU A 187 2.00 19.94 -4.47
CA LEU A 187 1.44 21.16 -3.89
C LEU A 187 0.65 22.00 -4.91
N TYR A 188 1.15 22.12 -6.14
CA TYR A 188 0.55 22.98 -7.17
C TYR A 188 -0.35 22.26 -8.16
N GLY A 189 -0.18 20.95 -8.28
CA GLY A 189 -0.76 20.15 -9.37
C GLY A 189 -1.80 19.14 -8.94
N VAL A 190 -1.96 18.86 -7.64
CA VAL A 190 -2.90 17.83 -7.17
C VAL A 190 -3.93 18.43 -6.23
N SER A 191 -5.20 18.25 -6.55
CA SER A 191 -6.34 18.73 -5.76
C SER A 191 -7.19 17.57 -5.25
N VAL A 192 -7.85 17.76 -4.11
CA VAL A 192 -8.93 16.86 -3.66
C VAL A 192 -10.22 17.29 -4.36
N ARG A 193 -10.85 16.37 -5.10
CA ARG A 193 -12.12 16.61 -5.81
C ARG A 193 -13.32 16.21 -4.97
N ASP A 194 -13.22 15.05 -4.34
CA ASP A 194 -14.28 14.49 -3.49
C ASP A 194 -13.65 13.57 -2.44
N TYR A 195 -14.33 13.40 -1.30
CA TYR A 195 -13.93 12.42 -0.29
C TYR A 195 -15.13 11.99 0.56
N GLN A 196 -15.23 10.69 0.79
CA GLN A 196 -16.16 10.07 1.71
C GLN A 196 -15.35 9.23 2.69
N THR A 197 -14.81 9.89 3.71
CA THR A 197 -13.95 9.24 4.70
C THR A 197 -14.54 9.30 6.10
N ARG A 198 -14.16 8.34 6.93
CA ARG A 198 -14.45 8.32 8.35
C ARG A 198 -13.15 8.30 9.16
N LEU A 199 -13.14 9.04 10.27
CA LEU A 199 -12.09 8.94 11.27
C LEU A 199 -12.26 7.60 12.03
N VAL A 200 -11.17 6.86 12.17
CA VAL A 200 -11.08 5.63 12.95
C VAL A 200 -9.94 5.73 13.95
N GLN A 201 -10.09 5.05 15.09
CA GLN A 201 -9.09 5.03 16.15
C GLN A 201 -8.50 3.64 16.25
N VAL A 202 -7.19 3.53 16.00
CA VAL A 202 -6.49 2.25 16.03
C VAL A 202 -5.80 2.04 17.39
N PRO A 203 -6.23 1.06 18.19
CA PRO A 203 -5.66 0.82 19.51
C PRO A 203 -4.26 0.21 19.44
N MET A 204 -3.29 0.92 19.98
CA MET A 204 -1.93 0.44 20.21
C MET A 204 -1.70 0.16 21.70
N LYS A 205 -0.62 -0.54 22.04
CA LYS A 205 -0.30 -0.92 23.43
C LYS A 205 -0.27 0.28 24.39
N GLN A 206 0.11 1.47 23.91
CA GLN A 206 0.34 2.66 24.73
C GLN A 206 -0.31 3.94 24.19
N ALA A 207 -1.02 3.88 23.06
CA ALA A 207 -1.59 5.05 22.41
C ALA A 207 -2.78 4.66 21.50
N MET A 208 -3.58 5.64 21.13
CA MET A 208 -4.52 5.53 20.02
C MET A 208 -3.93 6.24 18.82
N ILE A 209 -3.89 5.56 17.66
CA ILE A 209 -3.52 6.22 16.41
C ILE A 209 -4.80 6.69 15.72
N PRO A 210 -5.03 8.00 15.57
CA PRO A 210 -6.08 8.49 14.71
C PRO A 210 -5.71 8.20 13.25
N ALA A 211 -6.68 7.70 12.47
CA ALA A 211 -6.51 7.27 11.09
C ALA A 211 -7.82 7.48 10.31
N PHE A 212 -7.80 7.33 8.98
CA PHE A 212 -9.00 7.39 8.16
C PHE A 212 -9.21 6.12 7.33
N CYS A 213 -10.45 5.86 6.93
CA CYS A 213 -10.86 4.86 5.94
C CYS A 213 -11.88 5.48 4.98
N GLY A 214 -12.02 4.93 3.78
CA GLY A 214 -13.04 5.32 2.81
C GLY A 214 -12.47 5.78 1.49
N ASP A 215 -13.27 6.55 0.76
CA ASP A 215 -13.04 6.87 -0.65
C ASP A 215 -12.56 8.31 -0.83
N VAL A 216 -11.63 8.51 -1.76
CA VAL A 216 -11.09 9.83 -2.08
C VAL A 216 -10.82 9.93 -3.57
N SER A 217 -11.24 11.04 -4.17
CA SER A 217 -10.97 11.38 -5.56
C SER A 217 -10.03 12.58 -5.62
N TYR A 218 -8.93 12.44 -6.36
CA TYR A 218 -7.96 13.49 -6.65
C TYR A 218 -8.02 13.89 -8.11
N GLY A 219 -7.76 15.17 -8.38
CA GLY A 219 -7.54 15.70 -9.71
C GLY A 219 -6.08 16.10 -9.89
N VAL A 220 -5.50 15.78 -11.04
CA VAL A 220 -4.23 16.38 -11.49
C VAL A 220 -4.59 17.57 -12.37
N GLU A 221 -4.42 18.77 -11.84
CA GLU A 221 -4.73 20.02 -12.53
C GLU A 221 -3.70 20.31 -13.62
N PRO A 222 -4.03 21.07 -14.67
CA PRO A 222 -3.02 21.69 -15.53
C PRO A 222 -2.10 22.63 -14.71
N PRO A 223 -0.86 22.89 -15.16
CA PRO A 223 0.05 23.81 -14.44
C PRO A 223 -0.63 25.16 -14.19
N THR A 224 -0.83 25.48 -12.91
CA THR A 224 -1.57 26.67 -12.51
C THR A 224 -0.82 27.95 -12.90
N ARG A 225 -1.53 29.08 -13.00
CA ARG A 225 -0.89 30.38 -13.24
C ARG A 225 0.18 30.72 -12.19
N ALA A 226 -0.05 30.32 -10.94
CA ALA A 226 0.90 30.51 -9.85
C ALA A 226 2.21 29.73 -10.10
N LEU A 227 2.10 28.45 -10.47
CA LEU A 227 3.25 27.62 -10.80
C LEU A 227 4.01 28.16 -12.02
N LYS A 228 3.30 28.53 -13.09
CA LYS A 228 3.91 29.10 -14.30
C LYS A 228 4.70 30.38 -13.99
N ARG A 229 4.15 31.27 -13.16
CA ARG A 229 4.85 32.49 -12.74
C ARG A 229 6.07 32.18 -11.87
N LEU A 230 5.99 31.19 -11.00
CA LEU A 230 7.14 30.75 -10.19
C LEU A 230 8.26 30.19 -11.08
N ALA A 231 7.90 29.41 -12.10
CA ALA A 231 8.84 28.85 -13.08
C ALA A 231 9.61 29.89 -13.90
N GLU A 232 9.12 31.14 -14.02
CA GLU A 232 9.86 32.23 -14.66
C GLU A 232 11.11 32.64 -13.87
N GLN A 233 11.18 32.32 -12.57
CA GLN A 233 12.19 32.84 -11.64
C GLN A 233 12.89 31.74 -10.82
N ASP A 234 12.33 30.54 -10.78
CA ASP A 234 12.81 29.41 -9.98
C ASP A 234 13.07 28.18 -10.86
N ALA A 235 14.30 27.67 -10.81
CA ALA A 235 14.74 26.56 -11.66
C ALA A 235 14.03 25.24 -11.34
N LEU A 236 13.68 25.01 -10.07
CA LEU A 236 12.96 23.81 -9.64
C LEU A 236 11.52 23.83 -10.16
N ALA A 237 10.86 24.99 -10.08
CA ALA A 237 9.53 25.18 -10.66
C ALA A 237 9.56 25.06 -12.20
N ALA A 238 10.60 25.57 -12.85
CA ALA A 238 10.80 25.39 -14.29
C ALA A 238 10.95 23.91 -14.68
N GLU A 239 11.72 23.12 -13.90
CA GLU A 239 11.83 21.67 -14.08
C GLU A 239 10.46 20.99 -13.94
N VAL A 240 9.70 21.31 -12.88
CA VAL A 240 8.36 20.74 -12.65
C VAL A 240 7.41 21.06 -13.81
N VAL A 241 7.44 22.28 -14.35
CA VAL A 241 6.62 22.64 -15.51
C VAL A 241 7.07 21.88 -16.77
N ALA A 242 8.38 21.69 -16.96
CA ALA A 242 8.92 20.97 -18.13
C ALA A 242 8.59 19.47 -18.12
N HIS A 243 8.54 18.85 -16.93
CA HIS A 243 8.30 17.41 -16.74
C HIS A 243 6.91 17.11 -16.16
N TYR A 244 5.95 18.03 -16.34
CA TYR A 244 4.64 17.92 -15.68
C TYR A 244 3.84 16.67 -16.07
N ASP A 245 3.98 16.22 -17.30
CA ASP A 245 3.33 15.00 -17.78
C ASP A 245 3.99 13.75 -17.21
N ASP A 246 5.32 13.73 -17.13
CA ASP A 246 6.07 12.64 -16.49
C ASP A 246 5.70 12.50 -15.00
N LEU A 247 5.55 13.63 -14.30
CA LEU A 247 5.12 13.69 -12.90
C LEU A 247 3.69 13.16 -12.72
N CYS A 248 2.80 13.46 -13.68
CA CYS A 248 1.46 12.88 -13.72
C CYS A 248 1.49 11.36 -13.92
N CYS A 249 2.31 10.88 -14.86
CA CYS A 249 2.50 9.45 -15.10
C CYS A 249 3.08 8.73 -13.87
N LEU A 250 4.07 9.33 -13.21
CA LEU A 250 4.62 8.81 -11.96
C LEU A 250 3.54 8.70 -10.88
N LEU A 251 2.68 9.73 -10.75
CA LEU A 251 1.61 9.71 -9.76
C LEU A 251 0.63 8.55 -10.03
N ASN A 252 0.28 8.31 -11.30
CA ASN A 252 -0.56 7.17 -11.70
C ASN A 252 0.10 5.83 -11.36
N LEU A 253 1.36 5.62 -11.75
CA LEU A 253 2.14 4.42 -11.39
C LEU A 253 2.13 4.15 -9.88
N LEU A 254 2.37 5.19 -9.08
CA LEU A 254 2.43 5.08 -7.63
C LEU A 254 1.08 4.70 -7.02
N THR A 255 -0.04 5.09 -7.64
CA THR A 255 -1.38 4.69 -7.19
C THR A 255 -1.64 3.21 -7.39
N ASP A 256 -1.19 2.66 -8.53
CA ASP A 256 -1.33 1.24 -8.84
C ASP A 256 -0.39 0.41 -7.95
N PHE A 257 0.84 0.88 -7.75
CA PHE A 257 1.78 0.31 -6.77
C PHE A 257 1.24 0.34 -5.34
N GLY A 258 0.37 1.31 -5.01
CA GLY A 258 -0.33 1.39 -3.73
C GLY A 258 -1.15 0.15 -3.39
N PHE A 259 -1.64 -0.58 -4.40
CA PHE A 259 -2.31 -1.87 -4.20
C PHE A 259 -1.41 -2.87 -3.46
N TYR A 260 -0.14 -2.98 -3.86
CA TYR A 260 0.80 -3.94 -3.27
C TYR A 260 1.49 -3.38 -2.05
N SER A 261 1.94 -2.13 -2.13
CA SER A 261 2.77 -1.53 -1.08
C SER A 261 1.96 -1.03 0.10
N GLY A 262 0.67 -0.73 -0.08
CA GLY A 262 -0.09 0.06 0.88
C GLY A 262 0.51 1.45 1.08
N VAL A 263 -0.04 2.21 2.01
CA VAL A 263 0.33 3.63 2.21
C VAL A 263 0.38 4.01 3.68
N GLY A 264 1.29 4.93 4.01
CA GLY A 264 1.45 5.44 5.37
C GLY A 264 2.18 4.47 6.28
N ILE A 265 1.77 4.44 7.55
CA ILE A 265 2.44 3.68 8.60
C ILE A 265 1.79 2.32 8.85
N LYS A 266 2.57 1.40 9.44
CA LYS A 266 2.05 0.12 9.97
C LYS A 266 1.36 -0.77 8.92
N THR A 267 1.84 -0.73 7.67
CA THR A 267 1.33 -1.55 6.56
C THR A 267 1.52 -3.05 6.74
N ALA A 268 2.52 -3.48 7.53
CA ALA A 268 2.66 -4.89 7.94
C ALA A 268 1.77 -5.25 9.15
N GLN A 269 1.06 -4.30 9.74
CA GLN A 269 0.21 -4.52 10.92
C GLN A 269 -1.23 -4.10 10.61
N GLY A 270 -1.72 -4.30 9.39
CA GLY A 270 -3.12 -4.12 9.05
C GLY A 270 -3.60 -2.69 8.81
N MET A 271 -2.71 -1.71 8.72
CA MET A 271 -3.05 -0.34 8.33
C MET A 271 -2.69 -0.07 6.86
N GLY A 272 -3.29 0.96 6.26
CA GLY A 272 -2.82 1.47 4.96
C GLY A 272 -3.10 0.59 3.74
N MET A 273 -4.03 -0.37 3.82
CA MET A 273 -4.44 -1.16 2.67
C MET A 273 -5.34 -0.29 1.77
N MET A 274 -4.93 -0.10 0.52
CA MET A 274 -5.64 0.74 -0.44
C MET A 274 -5.65 0.13 -1.83
N ARG A 275 -6.58 0.56 -2.68
CA ARG A 275 -6.58 0.28 -4.12
C ARG A 275 -7.06 1.50 -4.91
N ARG A 276 -6.67 1.56 -6.17
CA ARG A 276 -7.27 2.46 -7.15
C ARG A 276 -8.58 1.86 -7.66
N TYR A 277 -9.59 2.69 -7.88
CA TYR A 277 -10.71 2.32 -8.72
C TYR A 277 -10.36 2.60 -10.17
N HIS A 278 -10.43 1.55 -10.99
CA HIS A 278 -10.51 1.72 -12.44
C HIS A 278 -12.00 1.81 -12.77
N GLU A 279 -12.45 2.89 -13.42
CA GLU A 279 -13.79 2.89 -13.99
C GLU A 279 -13.87 1.72 -14.98
N THR A 280 -14.81 0.80 -14.74
CA THR A 280 -15.14 -0.20 -15.74
C THR A 280 -15.84 0.53 -16.87
N THR A 281 -15.13 0.73 -17.98
CA THR A 281 -15.68 1.29 -19.22
C THR A 281 -16.83 0.43 -19.74
#